data_AF-A0A5N5EVF2-F1
#
_entry.id   AF-A0A5N5EVF2-F1
#
_cell.length_a   1.000
_cell.length_b   1.000
_cell.length_c   1.000
_cell.angle_alpha   90.00
_cell.angle_beta   90.00
_cell.angle_gamma   90.00
#
_symmetry.space_group_name_H-M   'P 1'
#
loop_
_entity.id
_entity.type
_entity.pdbx_description
1 polymer ?
#
loop_
_entity_poly.entity_id
_entity_poly.type
_entity_poly.pdbx_seq_one_letter_code
_entity_poly.pdbx_strand_id
1 'polypeptide(L)'
;MYGSTAKRLLQHFGGPLVGCSGTHMIRFRPLQSLVSRSHFSTTVNSEPFANKPPSFANSTSSYADEFPNISNSSSSTADHTRRSRVEYQDEQARVLQASLPHVIRLGWSEAAMIAGAKDVGVSPSIVGSFPRKEGMLVEFFMDDCLQRLIDTIESSADELKSLIPSDRITKLIRIRLEMQAPYISKWPPALSIQAQPVNVPTSFKQRAMLVEEIWHGAGDDTADFQWYVKRTVLGGIYSTTEIYMLTDNSPDFRDTWAFLDDRVKDAFDLKKTIQEATYLAEAVGAGMGTSLQGFVKRVFQG
;
A
#
# COMPACT_ATOMS: atom_id res chain seq x y z
N MET A 1 -7.58 17.27 6.90
CA MET A 1 -7.22 17.91 5.62
C MET A 1 -6.06 17.18 4.96
N TYR A 2 -6.35 16.19 4.13
CA TYR A 2 -5.54 15.80 2.96
C TYR A 2 -6.54 15.20 1.97
N GLY A 3 -6.59 15.73 0.76
CA GLY A 3 -7.69 15.49 -0.16
C GLY A 3 -7.27 14.72 -1.41
N SER A 4 -8.22 13.95 -1.93
CA SER A 4 -8.48 13.77 -3.35
C SER A 4 -7.28 13.46 -4.26
N THR A 5 -7.03 12.18 -4.48
CA THR A 5 -6.28 11.64 -5.63
C THR A 5 -7.09 11.67 -6.93
N ALA A 6 -7.83 12.76 -7.18
CA ALA A 6 -8.56 12.99 -8.43
C ALA A 6 -7.86 14.04 -9.31
N LYS A 7 -6.86 13.61 -10.11
CA LYS A 7 -6.35 14.40 -11.23
C LYS A 7 -5.75 13.55 -12.35
N ARG A 8 -6.62 12.85 -13.10
CA ARG A 8 -6.28 12.44 -14.48
C ARG A 8 -6.42 13.68 -15.37
N LEU A 9 -5.35 14.09 -16.03
CA LEU A 9 -5.40 15.08 -17.12
C LEU A 9 -5.28 14.33 -18.45
N LEU A 10 -6.22 14.61 -19.35
CA LEU A 10 -6.22 14.14 -20.74
C LEU A 10 -5.59 15.20 -21.67
N GLN A 11 -5.26 14.76 -22.89
CA GLN A 11 -4.89 15.57 -24.07
C GLN A 11 -3.53 16.29 -24.02
N HIS A 12 -2.72 16.36 -25.08
CA HIS A 12 -2.86 15.91 -26.49
C HIS A 12 -1.47 15.51 -27.04
N PHE A 13 -1.40 14.46 -27.86
CA PHE A 13 -0.74 14.44 -29.19
C PHE A 13 -1.12 13.14 -29.91
N GLY A 14 -1.48 13.22 -31.20
CA GLY A 14 -1.95 12.08 -31.99
C GLY A 14 -0.99 11.72 -33.13
N GLY A 15 -1.07 10.47 -33.61
CA GLY A 15 -0.27 9.97 -34.74
C GLY A 15 -0.16 8.43 -34.69
N PRO A 16 -0.45 7.68 -35.77
CA PRO A 16 -0.64 6.23 -35.68
C PRO A 16 0.55 5.40 -36.17
N LEU A 17 0.60 4.10 -35.80
CA LEU A 17 0.59 2.92 -36.70
C LEU A 17 1.00 1.60 -35.97
N VAL A 18 0.19 0.56 -36.19
CA VAL A 18 0.53 -0.88 -36.40
C VAL A 18 1.74 -1.51 -35.66
N GLY A 19 1.47 -2.60 -34.92
CA GLY A 19 2.24 -3.86 -35.09
C GLY A 19 2.85 -4.55 -33.86
N CYS A 20 2.32 -5.74 -33.55
CA CYS A 20 2.99 -6.91 -32.93
C CYS A 20 3.43 -6.90 -31.44
N SER A 21 3.07 -8.02 -30.77
CA SER A 21 3.61 -8.65 -29.55
C SER A 21 4.35 -7.79 -28.51
N GLY A 22 3.74 -7.64 -27.34
CA GLY A 22 4.40 -7.18 -26.11
C GLY A 22 4.03 -8.06 -24.90
N THR A 23 5.01 -8.79 -24.37
CA THR A 23 4.94 -9.31 -22.99
C THR A 23 4.93 -8.11 -22.03
N HIS A 24 3.85 -7.95 -21.26
CA HIS A 24 3.72 -6.85 -20.31
C HIS A 24 4.72 -7.01 -19.16
N MET A 25 5.82 -6.24 -19.20
CA MET A 25 6.68 -6.05 -18.03
C MET A 25 5.98 -5.14 -17.01
N ILE A 26 5.77 -5.68 -15.81
CA ILE A 26 5.21 -4.96 -14.66
C ILE A 26 6.20 -3.86 -14.26
N ARG A 27 5.79 -2.60 -14.39
CA ARG A 27 6.65 -1.43 -14.10
C ARG A 27 6.36 -0.88 -12.71
N PHE A 28 7.09 -1.38 -11.72
CA PHE A 28 7.03 -0.88 -10.34
C PHE A 28 7.34 0.63 -10.28
N ARG A 29 6.48 1.40 -9.58
CA ARG A 29 6.76 2.80 -9.23
C ARG A 29 7.41 2.87 -7.84
N PRO A 30 8.67 3.33 -7.70
CA PRO A 30 9.29 3.45 -6.40
C PRO A 30 8.74 4.65 -5.62
N LEU A 31 8.03 4.40 -4.52
CA LEU A 31 7.66 5.41 -3.54
C LEU A 31 8.91 5.80 -2.72
N GLN A 32 9.31 7.07 -2.78
CA GLN A 32 10.48 7.58 -2.08
C GLN A 32 10.21 7.75 -0.59
N SER A 33 11.05 7.15 0.26
CA SER A 33 11.02 7.36 1.71
C SER A 33 11.74 8.66 2.10
N LEU A 34 10.98 9.65 2.55
CA LEU A 34 11.54 10.84 3.21
C LEU A 34 11.95 10.50 4.64
N VAL A 35 13.22 10.13 4.82
CA VAL A 35 13.85 10.06 6.16
C VAL A 35 14.42 11.44 6.50
N SER A 36 13.70 12.20 7.31
CA SER A 36 14.20 13.47 7.85
C SER A 36 15.22 13.19 8.96
N ARG A 37 16.51 13.46 8.71
CA ARG A 37 17.56 13.41 9.74
C ARG A 37 17.62 14.74 10.49
N SER A 38 17.10 14.78 11.70
CA SER A 38 17.41 15.83 12.67
C SER A 38 18.82 15.63 13.22
N HIS A 39 19.71 16.61 12.98
CA HIS A 39 21.04 16.62 13.58
C HIS A 39 20.96 17.21 14.99
N PHE A 40 21.44 16.45 15.99
CA PHE A 40 21.60 16.93 17.36
C PHE A 40 23.08 17.26 17.58
N SER A 41 23.41 18.53 17.76
CA SER A 41 24.77 18.99 18.07
C SER A 41 24.92 19.25 19.56
N THR A 42 25.93 18.64 20.18
CA THR A 42 26.31 18.92 21.57
C THR A 42 27.65 19.63 21.57
N THR A 43 27.66 20.93 21.89
CA THR A 43 28.88 21.71 22.11
C THR A 43 29.33 21.59 23.55
N VAL A 44 30.62 21.34 23.79
CA VAL A 44 31.25 21.49 25.11
C VAL A 44 32.53 22.30 24.95
N ASN A 45 32.59 23.45 25.64
CA ASN A 45 33.74 24.36 25.63
C ASN A 45 34.90 23.81 26.45
N SER A 46 36.14 24.03 25.97
CA SER A 46 37.37 24.14 26.78
C SER A 46 38.46 24.89 26.00
N GLU A 47 38.69 26.16 26.36
CA GLU A 47 39.95 26.90 26.16
C GLU A 47 40.83 26.74 27.45
N PRO A 48 42.05 27.34 27.62
CA PRO A 48 42.77 28.35 26.81
C PRO A 48 44.31 28.10 26.62
N PHE A 49 45.02 29.15 26.15
CA PHE A 49 46.49 29.42 26.19
C PHE A 49 47.36 28.89 25.01
N ALA A 50 48.33 29.63 24.45
CA ALA A 50 48.70 31.06 24.60
C ALA A 50 49.62 31.60 23.45
N ASN A 51 49.64 32.93 23.32
CA ASN A 51 50.73 33.81 22.85
C ASN A 51 51.14 33.95 21.36
N LYS A 52 51.33 35.23 21.02
CA LYS A 52 51.88 35.90 19.80
C LYS A 52 53.25 36.53 20.20
N PRO A 53 53.99 37.33 19.39
CA PRO A 53 53.96 37.64 17.95
C PRO A 53 55.31 37.14 17.33
N PRO A 54 56.09 37.76 16.39
CA PRO A 54 55.93 38.97 15.58
C PRO A 54 56.17 38.79 14.05
N SER A 55 57.24 39.37 13.49
CA SER A 55 57.43 39.75 12.09
C SER A 55 58.81 39.40 11.53
N PHE A 56 58.90 39.08 10.24
CA PHE A 56 59.94 39.63 9.35
C PHE A 56 59.39 39.77 7.91
N ALA A 57 59.94 40.72 7.15
CA ALA A 57 59.41 41.12 5.85
C ALA A 57 60.13 40.47 4.66
N ASN A 58 59.40 40.37 3.54
CA ASN A 58 59.82 40.27 2.15
C ASN A 58 61.21 39.69 1.81
N SER A 59 61.19 38.60 1.03
CA SER A 59 62.05 38.51 -0.16
C SER A 59 61.35 37.70 -1.25
N THR A 60 61.38 38.23 -2.46
CA THR A 60 60.71 37.70 -3.65
C THR A 60 61.48 36.52 -4.24
N SER A 61 60.83 35.39 -4.47
CA SER A 61 61.25 34.46 -5.53
C SER A 61 60.03 33.86 -6.23
N SER A 62 59.99 34.06 -7.54
CA SER A 62 59.00 33.49 -8.44
C SER A 62 59.26 32.00 -8.63
N TYR A 63 58.29 31.16 -8.28
CA TYR A 63 58.04 29.89 -8.95
C TYR A 63 56.53 29.72 -9.13
N ALA A 64 56.12 29.36 -10.33
CA ALA A 64 54.74 29.08 -10.66
C ALA A 64 54.47 27.59 -10.45
N ASP A 65 53.50 27.28 -9.60
CA ASP A 65 52.87 25.96 -9.56
C ASP A 65 51.37 26.14 -9.84
N GLU A 66 50.92 25.56 -10.95
CA GLU A 66 49.51 25.47 -11.29
C GLU A 66 48.82 24.52 -10.30
N PHE A 67 47.98 25.06 -9.42
CA PHE A 67 46.99 24.24 -8.73
C PHE A 67 45.91 23.84 -9.74
N PRO A 68 45.72 22.54 -10.07
CA PRO A 68 44.62 22.13 -10.90
C PRO A 68 43.31 22.38 -10.14
N ASN A 69 42.52 23.28 -10.71
CA ASN A 69 41.23 23.70 -10.19
C ASN A 69 40.29 22.48 -10.09
N ILE A 70 39.98 21.99 -8.88
CA ILE A 70 39.07 20.85 -8.67
C ILE A 70 37.63 21.32 -8.89
N SER A 71 37.26 21.47 -10.15
CA SER A 71 35.92 21.80 -10.59
C SER A 71 35.05 20.53 -10.73
N ASN A 72 34.30 20.24 -9.65
CA ASN A 72 33.03 19.49 -9.66
C ASN A 72 32.90 18.30 -10.63
N SER A 73 33.53 17.16 -10.31
CA SER A 73 33.28 15.85 -10.95
C SER A 73 32.22 15.00 -10.23
N SER A 74 31.42 15.59 -9.33
CA SER A 74 30.47 14.90 -8.44
C SER A 74 29.16 14.42 -9.11
N SER A 75 28.91 14.77 -10.37
CA SER A 75 27.69 14.36 -11.09
C SER A 75 27.76 12.94 -11.67
N SER A 76 28.90 12.55 -12.23
CA SER A 76 29.03 11.29 -12.99
C SER A 76 28.94 10.03 -12.12
N THR A 77 29.46 10.08 -10.89
CA THR A 77 29.41 8.95 -9.94
C THR A 77 28.03 8.75 -9.34
N ALA A 78 27.28 9.84 -9.12
CA ALA A 78 25.90 9.79 -8.65
C ALA A 78 24.96 9.13 -9.68
N ASP A 79 25.14 9.42 -10.96
CA ASP A 79 24.29 8.87 -12.03
C ASP A 79 24.55 7.38 -12.27
N HIS A 80 25.83 6.95 -12.30
CA HIS A 80 26.18 5.52 -12.38
C HIS A 80 25.64 4.71 -11.19
N THR A 81 25.76 5.24 -9.97
CA THR A 81 25.27 4.58 -8.75
C THR A 81 23.74 4.49 -8.72
N ARG A 82 23.05 5.49 -9.28
CA ARG A 82 21.60 5.49 -9.42
C ARG A 82 21.14 4.46 -10.46
N ARG A 83 21.83 4.38 -11.61
CA ARG A 83 21.50 3.43 -12.69
C ARG A 83 21.67 1.98 -12.26
N SER A 84 22.80 1.63 -11.64
CA SER A 84 23.04 0.27 -11.14
C SER A 84 22.05 -0.13 -10.05
N ARG A 85 21.62 0.80 -9.18
CA ARG A 85 20.58 0.54 -8.18
C ARG A 85 19.21 0.24 -8.81
N VAL A 86 18.83 0.94 -9.88
CA VAL A 86 17.56 0.67 -10.57
C VAL A 86 17.60 -0.70 -11.24
N GLU A 87 18.66 -0.99 -11.99
CA GLU A 87 18.88 -2.29 -12.62
C GLU A 87 18.83 -3.44 -11.61
N TYR A 88 19.45 -3.26 -10.43
CA TYR A 88 19.40 -4.23 -9.33
C TYR A 88 17.99 -4.45 -8.76
N GLN A 89 17.19 -3.38 -8.65
CA GLN A 89 15.79 -3.48 -8.20
C GLN A 89 14.91 -4.18 -9.24
N ASP A 90 15.18 -3.96 -10.54
CA ASP A 90 14.51 -4.66 -11.63
C ASP A 90 14.86 -6.17 -11.60
N GLU A 91 16.13 -6.53 -11.36
CA GLU A 91 16.51 -7.95 -11.15
C GLU A 91 15.80 -8.58 -9.95
N GLN A 92 15.77 -7.89 -8.81
CA GLN A 92 15.04 -8.35 -7.62
C GLN A 92 13.55 -8.61 -7.93
N ALA A 93 12.89 -7.72 -8.67
CA ALA A 93 11.50 -7.90 -9.10
C ALA A 93 11.33 -9.10 -10.05
N ARG A 94 12.23 -9.32 -11.02
CA ARG A 94 12.20 -10.52 -11.89
C ARG A 94 12.27 -11.80 -11.07
N VAL A 95 13.18 -11.85 -10.08
CA VAL A 95 13.37 -13.02 -9.21
C VAL A 95 12.13 -13.30 -8.39
N LEU A 96 11.53 -12.28 -7.75
CA LEU A 96 10.31 -12.45 -6.95
C LEU A 96 9.14 -12.95 -7.81
N GLN A 97 8.93 -12.38 -9.01
CA GLN A 97 7.91 -12.85 -9.96
C GLN A 97 8.11 -14.33 -10.33
N ALA A 98 9.34 -14.71 -10.70
CA ALA A 98 9.67 -16.08 -11.07
C ALA A 98 9.64 -17.07 -9.89
N SER A 99 9.63 -16.57 -8.65
CA SER A 99 9.53 -17.40 -7.45
C SER A 99 8.11 -17.89 -7.18
N LEU A 100 7.09 -17.14 -7.61
CA LEU A 100 5.68 -17.43 -7.29
C LEU A 100 5.24 -18.84 -7.71
N PRO A 101 5.51 -19.35 -8.95
CA PRO A 101 5.12 -20.72 -9.32
C PRO A 101 5.74 -21.81 -8.43
N HIS A 102 6.93 -21.55 -7.86
CA HIS A 102 7.60 -22.51 -6.97
C HIS A 102 6.99 -22.57 -5.58
N VAL A 103 6.27 -21.54 -5.14
CA VAL A 103 5.60 -21.47 -3.82
C VAL A 103 4.64 -22.65 -3.62
N ILE A 104 3.91 -23.07 -4.66
CA ILE A 104 2.96 -24.19 -4.58
C ILE A 104 3.63 -25.46 -4.04
N ARG A 105 4.88 -25.72 -4.45
CA ARG A 105 5.68 -26.88 -4.04
C ARG A 105 6.55 -26.59 -2.80
N LEU A 106 7.30 -25.49 -2.82
CA LEU A 106 8.36 -25.17 -1.86
C LEU A 106 7.91 -24.26 -0.70
N GLY A 107 6.66 -23.77 -0.73
CA GLY A 107 6.13 -22.78 0.20
C GLY A 107 6.74 -21.39 0.02
N TRP A 108 6.31 -20.45 0.86
CA TRP A 108 6.89 -19.11 0.97
C TRP A 108 8.24 -19.24 1.68
N SER A 109 9.31 -19.42 0.90
CA SER A 109 10.63 -19.81 1.41
C SER A 109 11.78 -19.26 0.54
N GLU A 110 12.97 -19.09 1.13
CA GLU A 110 14.21 -18.88 0.37
C GLU A 110 14.43 -19.92 -0.74
N ALA A 111 13.95 -21.17 -0.57
CA ALA A 111 14.07 -22.21 -1.59
C ALA A 111 13.26 -21.89 -2.86
N ALA A 112 12.07 -21.30 -2.72
CA ALA A 112 11.30 -20.77 -3.85
C ALA A 112 12.02 -19.60 -4.53
N MET A 113 12.67 -18.73 -3.74
CA MET A 113 13.46 -17.59 -4.26
C MET A 113 14.72 -18.04 -5.03
N ILE A 114 15.41 -19.07 -4.54
CA ILE A 114 16.57 -19.68 -5.21
C ILE A 114 16.15 -20.36 -6.52
N ALA A 115 14.96 -20.96 -6.57
CA ALA A 115 14.41 -21.53 -7.80
C ALA A 115 14.05 -20.44 -8.82
N GLY A 116 13.31 -19.40 -8.40
CA GLY A 116 12.98 -18.26 -9.26
C GLY A 116 14.21 -17.54 -9.81
N ALA A 117 15.28 -17.39 -9.01
CA ALA A 117 16.55 -16.80 -9.46
C ALA A 117 17.20 -17.60 -10.61
N LYS A 118 17.22 -18.93 -10.51
CA LYS A 118 17.74 -19.82 -11.55
C LYS A 118 16.94 -19.71 -12.85
N ASP A 119 15.61 -19.65 -12.76
CA ASP A 119 14.72 -19.56 -13.92
C ASP A 119 14.93 -18.26 -14.72
N VAL A 120 15.29 -17.15 -14.07
CA VAL A 120 15.59 -15.86 -14.74
C VAL A 120 17.08 -15.62 -15.00
N GLY A 121 17.91 -16.66 -14.88
CA GLY A 121 19.35 -16.61 -15.17
C GLY A 121 20.19 -15.79 -14.19
N VAL A 122 19.67 -15.49 -12.99
CA VAL A 122 20.34 -14.69 -11.97
C VAL A 122 21.01 -15.59 -10.93
N SER A 123 22.18 -15.17 -10.43
CA SER A 123 22.90 -15.92 -9.39
C SER A 123 22.05 -16.09 -8.12
N PRO A 124 21.90 -17.31 -7.56
CA PRO A 124 21.16 -17.54 -6.31
C PRO A 124 21.59 -16.68 -5.13
N SER A 125 22.82 -16.15 -5.14
CA SER A 125 23.32 -15.21 -4.14
C SER A 125 22.49 -13.92 -4.02
N ILE A 126 21.69 -13.56 -5.04
CA ILE A 126 20.75 -12.43 -4.96
C ILE A 126 19.73 -12.60 -3.83
N VAL A 127 19.39 -13.84 -3.44
CA VAL A 127 18.44 -14.11 -2.34
C VAL A 127 18.95 -13.50 -1.01
N GLY A 128 20.27 -13.41 -0.83
CA GLY A 128 20.89 -12.77 0.33
C GLY A 128 20.73 -11.25 0.40
N SER A 129 20.26 -10.57 -0.65
CA SER A 129 20.06 -9.11 -0.66
C SER A 129 18.63 -8.66 -0.34
N PHE A 130 17.66 -9.58 -0.27
CA PHE A 130 16.29 -9.25 0.08
C PHE A 130 16.16 -9.02 1.60
N PRO A 131 15.85 -7.80 2.07
CA PRO A 131 15.64 -7.56 3.49
C PRO A 131 14.39 -8.32 3.94
N ARG A 132 14.44 -9.07 5.05
CA ARG A 132 13.33 -9.94 5.53
C ARG A 132 12.98 -11.12 4.59
N LYS A 133 13.75 -11.38 3.52
CA LYS A 133 13.70 -12.61 2.70
C LYS A 133 12.28 -13.01 2.26
N GLU A 134 11.70 -14.06 2.84
CA GLU A 134 10.34 -14.53 2.58
C GLU A 134 9.28 -13.44 2.75
N GLY A 135 9.51 -12.50 3.67
CA GLY A 135 8.67 -11.32 3.86
C GLY A 135 8.52 -10.50 2.57
N MET A 136 9.59 -10.35 1.78
CA MET A 136 9.54 -9.67 0.48
C MET A 136 8.77 -10.46 -0.57
N LEU A 137 8.82 -11.80 -0.53
CA LEU A 137 8.08 -12.64 -1.47
C LEU A 137 6.57 -12.59 -1.21
N VAL A 138 6.15 -12.63 0.06
CA VAL A 138 4.75 -12.44 0.44
C VAL A 138 4.28 -11.00 0.15
N GLU A 139 5.10 -10.00 0.49
CA GLU A 139 4.82 -8.58 0.23
C GLU A 139 4.64 -8.30 -1.26
N PHE A 140 5.55 -8.79 -2.11
CA PHE A 140 5.46 -8.69 -3.57
C PHE A 140 4.19 -9.31 -4.13
N PHE A 141 3.81 -10.51 -3.66
CA PHE A 141 2.56 -11.15 -4.08
C PHE A 141 1.32 -10.36 -3.66
N MET A 142 1.33 -9.78 -2.45
CA MET A 142 0.24 -8.94 -1.97
C MET A 142 0.10 -7.64 -2.79
N ASP A 143 1.22 -7.05 -3.23
CA ASP A 143 1.23 -5.88 -4.12
C ASP A 143 0.79 -6.23 -5.55
N ASP A 144 1.22 -7.36 -6.12
CA ASP A 144 0.73 -7.85 -7.44
C ASP A 144 -0.79 -8.05 -7.43
N CYS A 145 -1.31 -8.72 -6.38
CA CYS A 145 -2.75 -8.95 -6.25
C CYS A 145 -3.53 -7.64 -6.06
N LEU A 146 -2.95 -6.64 -5.38
CA LEU A 146 -3.57 -5.32 -5.25
C LEU A 146 -3.59 -4.57 -6.59
N GLN A 147 -2.48 -4.55 -7.32
CA GLN A 147 -2.43 -3.91 -8.65
C GLN A 147 -3.42 -4.56 -9.62
N ARG A 148 -3.48 -5.90 -9.65
CA ARG A 148 -4.43 -6.63 -10.49
C ARG A 148 -5.89 -6.37 -10.10
N LEU A 149 -6.18 -6.14 -8.81
CA LEU A 149 -7.52 -5.73 -8.37
C LEU A 149 -7.85 -4.31 -8.86
N ILE A 150 -6.90 -3.36 -8.76
CA ILE A 150 -7.07 -1.99 -9.28
C ILE A 150 -7.32 -2.05 -10.80
N ASP A 151 -6.51 -2.78 -11.56
CA ASP A 151 -6.67 -2.95 -13.01
C ASP A 151 -8.04 -3.59 -13.35
N THR A 152 -8.55 -4.49 -12.50
CA THR A 152 -9.89 -5.09 -12.62
C THR A 152 -10.99 -4.07 -12.33
N ILE A 153 -10.84 -3.23 -11.31
CA ILE A 153 -11.78 -2.14 -10.99
C ILE A 153 -11.86 -1.14 -12.14
N GLU A 154 -10.72 -0.73 -12.71
CA GLU A 154 -10.69 0.21 -13.83
C GLU A 154 -11.30 -0.38 -15.11
N SER A 155 -11.01 -1.64 -15.43
CA SER A 155 -11.51 -2.30 -16.64
C SER A 155 -12.98 -2.75 -16.56
N SER A 156 -13.51 -3.04 -15.36
CA SER A 156 -14.91 -3.44 -15.13
C SER A 156 -15.79 -2.31 -14.58
N ALA A 157 -15.32 -1.06 -14.62
CA ALA A 157 -15.97 0.09 -13.95
C ALA A 157 -17.46 0.27 -14.29
N ASP A 158 -17.88 0.04 -15.54
CA ASP A 158 -19.28 0.19 -15.94
C ASP A 158 -20.16 -1.00 -15.52
N GLU A 159 -19.59 -2.21 -15.48
CA GLU A 159 -20.25 -3.39 -14.91
C GLU A 159 -20.47 -3.20 -13.41
N LEU A 160 -19.43 -2.78 -12.67
CA LEU A 160 -19.51 -2.49 -11.23
C LEU A 160 -20.57 -1.43 -10.93
N LYS A 161 -20.67 -0.35 -11.73
CA LYS A 161 -21.72 0.68 -11.58
C LYS A 161 -23.15 0.14 -11.75
N SER A 162 -23.35 -0.96 -12.47
CA SER A 162 -24.68 -1.58 -12.64
C SER A 162 -25.15 -2.37 -11.41
N LEU A 163 -24.22 -2.85 -10.58
CA LEU A 163 -24.49 -3.61 -9.36
C LEU A 163 -24.87 -2.70 -8.19
N ILE A 164 -25.60 -3.24 -7.21
CA ILE A 164 -25.81 -2.56 -5.92
C ILE A 164 -24.53 -2.58 -5.06
N PRO A 165 -24.34 -1.64 -4.11
CA PRO A 165 -23.07 -1.50 -3.39
C PRO A 165 -22.62 -2.73 -2.58
N SER A 166 -23.55 -3.55 -2.07
CA SER A 166 -23.21 -4.84 -1.42
C SER A 166 -22.52 -5.78 -2.39
N ASP A 167 -23.11 -5.96 -3.57
CA ASP A 167 -22.69 -6.93 -4.56
C ASP A 167 -21.35 -6.51 -5.19
N ARG A 168 -21.10 -5.20 -5.31
CA ARG A 168 -19.77 -4.65 -5.66
C ARG A 168 -18.73 -5.09 -4.63
N ILE A 169 -19.00 -4.89 -3.33
CA ILE A 169 -18.07 -5.24 -2.26
C ILE A 169 -17.82 -6.75 -2.22
N THR A 170 -18.86 -7.58 -2.25
CA THR A 170 -18.75 -9.03 -2.38
C THR A 170 -17.88 -9.41 -3.58
N LYS A 171 -18.19 -8.89 -4.77
CA LYS A 171 -17.47 -9.23 -6.00
C LYS A 171 -15.99 -8.87 -5.93
N LEU A 172 -15.65 -7.68 -5.41
CA LEU A 172 -14.26 -7.23 -5.29
C LEU A 172 -13.48 -8.02 -4.23
N ILE A 173 -14.10 -8.38 -3.10
CA ILE A 173 -13.48 -9.26 -2.10
C ILE A 173 -13.26 -10.66 -2.70
N ARG A 174 -14.26 -11.25 -3.36
CA ARG A 174 -14.15 -12.56 -4.02
C ARG A 174 -13.00 -12.56 -5.03
N ILE A 175 -12.98 -11.61 -5.97
CA ILE A 175 -11.91 -11.47 -6.97
C ILE A 175 -10.52 -11.43 -6.29
N ARG A 176 -10.39 -10.70 -5.19
CA ARG A 176 -9.12 -10.60 -4.46
C ARG A 176 -8.73 -11.90 -3.75
N LEU A 177 -9.67 -12.63 -3.18
CA LEU A 177 -9.43 -13.92 -2.51
C LEU A 177 -9.16 -15.05 -3.53
N GLU A 178 -9.81 -15.04 -4.70
CA GLU A 178 -9.56 -15.97 -5.80
C GLU A 178 -8.09 -15.92 -6.29
N MET A 179 -7.42 -14.76 -6.21
CA MET A 179 -5.98 -14.66 -6.51
C MET A 179 -5.10 -15.48 -5.56
N GLN A 180 -5.58 -15.79 -4.35
CA GLN A 180 -4.89 -16.62 -3.35
C GLN A 180 -5.22 -18.12 -3.49
N ALA A 181 -6.30 -18.49 -4.18
CA ALA A 181 -6.74 -19.88 -4.32
C ALA A 181 -5.63 -20.84 -4.82
N PRO A 182 -4.79 -20.51 -5.81
CA PRO A 182 -3.69 -21.39 -6.25
C PRO A 182 -2.64 -21.67 -5.16
N TYR A 183 -2.56 -20.81 -4.14
CA TYR A 183 -1.58 -20.85 -3.06
C TYR A 183 -2.20 -21.23 -1.70
N ILE A 184 -3.50 -21.55 -1.64
CA ILE A 184 -4.25 -21.69 -0.38
C ILE A 184 -3.61 -22.70 0.59
N SER A 185 -3.12 -23.83 0.08
CA SER A 185 -2.44 -24.88 0.86
C SER A 185 -1.12 -24.45 1.48
N LYS A 186 -0.58 -23.30 1.04
CA LYS A 186 0.63 -22.64 1.54
C LYS A 186 0.34 -21.25 2.12
N TRP A 187 -0.92 -20.82 2.18
CA TRP A 187 -1.29 -19.48 2.66
C TRP A 187 -1.15 -19.30 4.18
N PRO A 188 -1.42 -20.30 5.06
CA PRO A 188 -1.23 -20.12 6.51
C PRO A 188 0.22 -19.74 6.91
N PRO A 189 1.28 -20.35 6.32
CA PRO A 189 2.64 -19.83 6.46
C PRO A 189 2.85 -18.37 6.02
N ALA A 190 2.25 -17.93 4.91
CA ALA A 190 2.34 -16.51 4.49
C ALA A 190 1.66 -15.55 5.45
N LEU A 191 0.53 -15.93 6.04
CA LEU A 191 -0.13 -15.16 7.09
C LEU A 191 0.75 -15.09 8.37
N SER A 192 1.39 -16.20 8.73
CA SER A 192 2.36 -16.23 9.84
C SER A 192 3.56 -15.32 9.57
N ILE A 193 4.09 -15.29 8.33
CA ILE A 193 5.15 -14.36 7.92
C ILE A 193 4.68 -12.90 8.04
N GLN A 194 3.49 -12.55 7.52
CA GLN A 194 2.91 -11.20 7.64
C GLN A 194 2.73 -10.76 9.10
N ALA A 195 2.40 -11.70 10.00
CA ALA A 195 2.22 -11.45 11.43
C ALA A 195 3.53 -11.29 12.23
N GLN A 196 4.70 -11.51 11.63
CA GLN A 196 5.99 -11.27 12.30
C GLN A 196 6.19 -9.76 12.55
N PRO A 197 6.73 -9.33 13.71
CA PRO A 197 6.88 -7.90 14.05
C PRO A 197 7.63 -7.05 13.01
N VAL A 198 8.54 -7.66 12.26
CA VAL A 198 9.31 -6.99 11.17
C VAL A 198 8.52 -6.78 9.88
N ASN A 199 7.40 -7.49 9.70
CA ASN A 199 6.53 -7.45 8.52
C ASN A 199 5.20 -6.73 8.80
N VAL A 200 4.68 -6.82 10.04
CA VAL A 200 3.38 -6.25 10.46
C VAL A 200 3.12 -4.83 9.96
N PRO A 201 4.05 -3.85 10.06
CA PRO A 201 3.80 -2.49 9.56
C PRO A 201 3.48 -2.43 8.06
N THR A 202 4.20 -3.21 7.25
CA THR A 202 3.98 -3.27 5.80
C THR A 202 2.72 -4.06 5.47
N SER A 203 2.53 -5.24 6.06
CA SER A 203 1.35 -6.07 5.82
C SER A 203 0.05 -5.39 6.25
N PHE A 204 0.08 -4.62 7.34
CA PHE A 204 -1.07 -3.79 7.75
C PHE A 204 -1.33 -2.65 6.76
N LYS A 205 -0.28 -1.97 6.25
CA LYS A 205 -0.41 -0.96 5.19
C LYS A 205 -1.03 -1.54 3.92
N GLN A 206 -0.58 -2.71 3.48
CA GLN A 206 -1.15 -3.40 2.30
C GLN A 206 -2.64 -3.73 2.49
N ARG A 207 -3.03 -4.20 3.68
CA ARG A 207 -4.45 -4.45 4.03
C ARG A 207 -5.28 -3.17 4.07
N ALA A 208 -4.73 -2.07 4.59
CA ALA A 208 -5.40 -0.76 4.59
C ALA A 208 -5.62 -0.23 3.16
N MET A 209 -4.59 -0.31 2.30
CA MET A 209 -4.69 0.07 0.88
C MET A 209 -5.71 -0.80 0.13
N LEU A 210 -5.71 -2.11 0.35
CA LEU A 210 -6.70 -3.02 -0.23
C LEU A 210 -8.14 -2.62 0.14
N VAL A 211 -8.37 -2.33 1.42
CA VAL A 211 -9.67 -1.88 1.91
C VAL A 211 -10.07 -0.52 1.30
N GLU A 212 -9.11 0.37 1.06
CA GLU A 212 -9.33 1.65 0.37
C GLU A 212 -9.74 1.46 -1.10
N GLU A 213 -9.04 0.62 -1.85
CA GLU A 213 -9.35 0.35 -3.26
C GLU A 213 -10.70 -0.38 -3.43
N ILE A 214 -11.07 -1.30 -2.53
CA ILE A 214 -12.39 -1.93 -2.56
C ILE A 214 -13.51 -0.89 -2.31
N TRP A 215 -13.34 0.03 -1.34
CA TRP A 215 -14.30 1.12 -1.13
C TRP A 215 -14.38 2.08 -2.32
N HIS A 216 -13.24 2.37 -2.97
CA HIS A 216 -13.20 3.17 -4.19
C HIS A 216 -13.96 2.49 -5.34
N GLY A 217 -13.69 1.20 -5.59
CA GLY A 217 -14.40 0.39 -6.59
C GLY A 217 -15.89 0.19 -6.30
N ALA A 218 -16.30 0.22 -5.03
CA ALA A 218 -17.72 0.22 -4.64
C ALA A 218 -18.43 1.55 -4.96
N GLY A 219 -17.70 2.65 -5.16
CA GLY A 219 -18.23 3.98 -5.46
C GLY A 219 -18.67 4.78 -4.23
N ASP A 220 -18.00 4.59 -3.08
CA ASP A 220 -18.32 5.28 -1.82
C ASP A 220 -17.37 6.47 -1.56
N ASP A 221 -17.83 7.69 -1.87
CA ASP A 221 -17.05 8.93 -1.74
C ASP A 221 -17.19 9.63 -0.36
N THR A 222 -17.76 8.98 0.67
CA THR A 222 -17.99 9.65 1.96
C THR A 222 -16.70 9.84 2.76
N ALA A 223 -16.23 11.08 2.86
CA ALA A 223 -15.17 11.46 3.78
C ALA A 223 -15.75 11.98 5.10
N ASP A 224 -15.70 11.17 6.18
CA ASP A 224 -15.91 11.60 7.59
C ASP A 224 -15.69 10.42 8.56
N PHE A 225 -16.10 10.51 9.84
CA PHE A 225 -16.02 9.43 10.85
C PHE A 225 -16.54 8.07 10.34
N GLN A 226 -17.52 8.07 9.43
CA GLN A 226 -18.01 6.87 8.75
C GLN A 226 -16.88 6.09 8.04
N TRP A 227 -15.81 6.74 7.57
CA TRP A 227 -14.70 6.07 6.90
C TRP A 227 -13.98 5.11 7.84
N TYR A 228 -13.65 5.52 9.07
CA TYR A 228 -12.94 4.66 10.02
C TYR A 228 -13.76 3.42 10.35
N VAL A 229 -15.07 3.59 10.57
CA VAL A 229 -16.01 2.48 10.79
C VAL A 229 -16.06 1.57 9.56
N LYS A 230 -16.24 2.13 8.36
CA LYS A 230 -16.27 1.40 7.08
C LYS A 230 -14.99 0.60 6.82
N ARG A 231 -13.80 1.14 7.10
CA ARG A 231 -12.54 0.41 6.93
C ARG A 231 -12.31 -0.65 8.01
N THR A 232 -12.78 -0.41 9.23
CA THR A 232 -12.78 -1.42 10.31
C THR A 232 -13.68 -2.61 9.95
N VAL A 233 -14.92 -2.33 9.53
CA VAL A 233 -15.89 -3.36 9.13
C VAL A 233 -15.40 -4.12 7.90
N LEU A 234 -15.02 -3.42 6.82
CA LEU A 234 -14.57 -4.08 5.59
C LEU A 234 -13.27 -4.88 5.78
N GLY A 235 -12.32 -4.34 6.56
CA GLY A 235 -11.10 -5.07 6.93
C GLY A 235 -11.38 -6.31 7.79
N GLY A 236 -12.40 -6.24 8.65
CA GLY A 236 -12.92 -7.38 9.41
C GLY A 236 -13.56 -8.45 8.53
N ILE A 237 -14.44 -8.06 7.60
CA ILE A 237 -15.06 -8.97 6.61
C ILE A 237 -13.98 -9.66 5.78
N TYR A 238 -13.05 -8.89 5.18
CA TYR A 238 -11.97 -9.46 4.39
C TYR A 238 -11.12 -10.45 5.20
N SER A 239 -10.66 -10.05 6.40
CA SER A 239 -9.74 -10.88 7.19
C SER A 239 -10.41 -12.13 7.77
N THR A 240 -11.70 -12.06 8.14
CA THR A 240 -12.45 -13.24 8.60
C THR A 240 -12.77 -14.19 7.46
N THR A 241 -13.10 -13.68 6.27
CA THR A 241 -13.32 -14.50 5.06
C THR A 241 -12.02 -15.15 4.60
N GLU A 242 -10.90 -14.43 4.60
CA GLU A 242 -9.57 -14.98 4.30
C GLU A 242 -9.19 -16.13 5.25
N ILE A 243 -9.49 -16.02 6.56
CA ILE A 243 -9.27 -17.09 7.54
C ILE A 243 -10.22 -18.27 7.31
N TYR A 244 -11.50 -18.01 7.01
CA TYR A 244 -12.48 -19.06 6.71
C TYR A 244 -12.05 -19.90 5.50
N MET A 245 -11.59 -19.24 4.43
CA MET A 245 -11.11 -19.86 3.19
C MET A 245 -9.96 -20.86 3.39
N LEU A 246 -9.14 -20.70 4.45
CA LEU A 246 -8.09 -21.66 4.80
C LEU A 246 -8.62 -23.04 5.23
N THR A 247 -9.87 -23.08 5.71
CA THR A 247 -10.51 -24.26 6.28
C THR A 247 -11.63 -24.84 5.39
N ASP A 248 -11.98 -24.12 4.34
CA ASP A 248 -13.01 -24.52 3.39
C ASP A 248 -12.51 -25.65 2.47
N ASN A 249 -13.27 -26.74 2.44
CA ASN A 249 -13.02 -27.91 1.59
C ASN A 249 -14.17 -28.14 0.59
N SER A 250 -15.10 -27.18 0.48
CA SER A 250 -16.21 -27.22 -0.49
C SER A 250 -15.70 -26.96 -1.92
N PRO A 251 -16.38 -27.50 -2.95
CA PRO A 251 -16.03 -27.22 -4.35
C PRO A 251 -16.01 -25.72 -4.63
N ASP A 252 -14.93 -25.27 -5.27
CA ASP A 252 -14.71 -23.87 -5.67
C ASP A 252 -14.90 -22.83 -4.55
N PHE A 253 -14.64 -23.20 -3.29
CA PHE A 253 -14.82 -22.37 -2.09
C PHE A 253 -16.25 -21.86 -1.88
N ARG A 254 -17.27 -22.61 -2.34
CA ARG A 254 -18.69 -22.26 -2.21
C ARG A 254 -19.07 -21.77 -0.82
N ASP A 255 -18.59 -22.44 0.23
CA ASP A 255 -18.99 -22.17 1.61
C ASP A 255 -18.31 -20.88 2.13
N THR A 256 -17.08 -20.57 1.67
CA THR A 256 -16.42 -19.27 1.86
C THR A 256 -17.23 -18.14 1.23
N TRP A 257 -17.80 -18.35 0.04
CA TRP A 257 -18.58 -17.33 -0.64
C TRP A 257 -19.92 -17.08 0.02
N ALA A 258 -20.61 -18.13 0.48
CA ALA A 258 -21.82 -17.98 1.30
C ALA A 258 -21.51 -17.23 2.61
N PHE A 259 -20.40 -17.56 3.27
CA PHE A 259 -19.94 -16.84 4.46
C PHE A 259 -19.69 -15.35 4.16
N LEU A 260 -19.04 -15.02 3.03
CA LEU A 260 -18.79 -13.65 2.58
C LEU A 260 -20.09 -12.88 2.36
N ASP A 261 -21.05 -13.47 1.64
CA ASP A 261 -22.34 -12.85 1.35
C ASP A 261 -23.11 -12.51 2.65
N ASP A 262 -23.13 -13.44 3.60
CA ASP A 262 -23.73 -13.21 4.92
C ASP A 262 -23.01 -12.07 5.69
N ARG A 263 -21.67 -12.02 5.68
CA ARG A 263 -20.91 -10.97 6.40
C ARG A 263 -21.05 -9.59 5.76
N VAL A 264 -21.17 -9.52 4.43
CA VAL A 264 -21.49 -8.27 3.73
C VAL A 264 -22.90 -7.84 4.09
N LYS A 265 -23.88 -8.74 4.06
CA LYS A 265 -25.26 -8.45 4.46
C LYS A 265 -25.35 -7.91 5.89
N ASP A 266 -24.75 -8.58 6.86
CA ASP A 266 -24.71 -8.13 8.27
C ASP A 266 -24.24 -6.68 8.41
N ALA A 267 -23.24 -6.26 7.63
CA ALA A 267 -22.70 -4.90 7.66
C ALA A 267 -23.66 -3.85 7.07
N PHE A 268 -24.44 -4.20 6.04
CA PHE A 268 -25.47 -3.31 5.48
C PHE A 268 -26.70 -3.21 6.40
N ASP A 269 -27.12 -4.34 7.00
CA ASP A 269 -28.21 -4.36 7.98
C ASP A 269 -27.83 -3.56 9.25
N LEU A 270 -26.59 -3.70 9.75
CA LEU A 270 -26.06 -2.87 10.85
C LEU A 270 -26.06 -1.38 10.51
N LYS A 271 -25.62 -1.00 9.30
CA LYS A 271 -25.64 0.39 8.83
C LYS A 271 -27.07 0.95 8.84
N LYS A 272 -28.04 0.18 8.35
CA LYS A 272 -29.46 0.57 8.34
C LYS A 272 -30.00 0.75 9.76
N THR A 273 -29.75 -0.18 10.67
CA THR A 273 -30.18 -0.08 12.08
C THR A 273 -29.62 1.15 12.78
N ILE A 274 -28.34 1.49 12.55
CA ILE A 274 -27.72 2.71 13.10
C ILE A 274 -28.36 3.99 12.54
N GLN A 275 -28.70 4.01 11.24
CA GLN A 275 -29.40 5.13 10.62
C GLN A 275 -30.81 5.31 11.21
N GLU A 276 -31.59 4.22 11.29
CA GLU A 276 -32.94 4.24 11.89
C GLU A 276 -32.91 4.71 13.35
N ALA A 277 -31.96 4.24 14.16
CA ALA A 277 -31.78 4.69 15.54
C ALA A 277 -31.44 6.19 15.65
N THR A 278 -30.63 6.72 14.73
CA THR A 278 -30.26 8.14 14.68
C THR A 278 -31.48 8.99 14.32
N TYR A 279 -32.24 8.61 13.27
CA TYR A 279 -33.47 9.31 12.89
C TYR A 279 -34.54 9.30 14.00
N LEU A 280 -34.69 8.19 14.72
CA LEU A 280 -35.60 8.11 15.86
C LEU A 280 -35.17 9.04 17.01
N ALA A 281 -33.86 9.11 17.31
CA ALA A 281 -33.34 10.02 18.33
C ALA A 281 -33.56 11.50 17.97
N GLU A 282 -33.30 11.87 16.70
CA GLU A 282 -33.56 13.22 16.18
C GLU A 282 -35.05 13.58 16.24
N ALA A 283 -35.94 12.67 15.80
CA ALA A 283 -37.38 12.89 15.81
C ALA A 283 -37.96 13.05 17.23
N VAL A 284 -37.51 12.23 18.18
CA VAL A 284 -37.91 12.35 19.60
C VAL A 284 -37.40 13.67 20.21
N GLY A 285 -36.16 14.05 19.92
CA GLY A 285 -35.59 15.34 20.37
C GLY A 285 -36.37 16.55 19.84
N ALA A 286 -36.69 16.57 18.55
CA ALA A 286 -37.47 17.64 17.92
C ALA A 286 -38.92 17.71 18.45
N GLY A 287 -39.54 16.56 18.69
CA GLY A 287 -40.89 16.45 19.25
C GLY A 287 -41.00 16.95 20.71
N MET A 288 -40.00 16.69 21.54
CA MET A 288 -39.97 17.20 22.92
C MET A 288 -39.75 18.72 22.99
N GLY A 289 -38.88 19.29 22.15
CA GLY A 289 -38.62 20.73 22.13
C GLY A 289 -39.83 21.58 21.75
N THR A 290 -40.60 21.15 20.76
CA THR A 290 -41.82 21.85 20.29
C THR A 290 -42.99 21.69 21.25
N SER A 291 -43.16 20.50 21.84
CA SER A 291 -44.23 20.24 22.83
C SER A 291 -44.08 21.09 24.10
N LEU A 292 -42.84 21.27 24.59
CA LEU A 292 -42.57 22.10 25.77
C LEU A 292 -42.80 23.60 25.49
N GLN A 293 -42.41 24.12 24.33
CA GLN A 293 -42.76 25.51 23.96
C GLN A 293 -44.27 25.72 23.85
N GLY A 294 -45.01 24.75 23.30
CA GLY A 294 -46.47 24.80 23.23
C GLY A 294 -47.15 24.82 24.61
N PHE A 295 -46.63 24.03 25.58
CA PHE A 295 -47.14 24.01 26.94
C PHE A 295 -46.80 25.28 27.71
N VAL A 296 -45.54 25.72 27.69
CA VAL A 296 -45.09 26.96 28.36
C VAL A 296 -45.84 28.17 27.83
N LYS A 297 -45.98 28.32 26.50
CA LYS A 297 -46.73 29.46 25.92
C LYS A 297 -48.21 29.46 26.31
N ARG A 298 -48.82 28.29 26.54
CA ARG A 298 -50.23 28.16 26.97
C ARG A 298 -50.42 28.37 28.49
N VAL A 299 -49.38 28.13 29.30
CA VAL A 299 -49.40 28.38 30.76
C VAL A 299 -49.13 29.84 31.12
N PHE A 300 -48.36 30.58 30.31
CA PHE A 300 -48.03 31.99 30.56
C PHE A 300 -48.87 33.01 29.75
N GLN A 301 -50.01 32.59 29.18
CA GLN A 301 -50.96 33.47 28.47
C GLN A 301 -52.43 33.30 28.93
N GLY A 302 -52.65 32.74 30.13
CA GLY A 302 -53.94 32.63 30.80
C GLY A 302 -54.00 33.45 32.08
#